data_AF-A0A382P1C9-F1
#
_entry.id   AF-A0A382P1C9-F1
#
_cell.length_a   1.000
_cell.length_b   1.000
_cell.length_c   1.000
_cell.angle_alpha   90.00
_cell.angle_beta   90.00
_cell.angle_gamma   90.00
#
_symmetry.space_group_name_H-M   'P 1'
#
loop_
_entity.id
_entity.type
_entity.pdbx_description
1 polymer ?
#
loop_
_entity_poly.entity_id
_entity_poly.type
_entity_poly.pdbx_seq_one_letter_code
_entity_poly.pdbx_strand_id
1 'polypeptide(L)' 'FHQQEWLGNVFDLKDAIVFGIITGVFGQLGDFTESLLKRDANVKDSGGLLLGHGGVLDRFDSLIFATPLTYLYLQFII' A
#
# COMPACT_ATOMS: atom_id res chain seq x y z
N PHE A 1 20.16 -24.79 1.22
CA PHE A 1 19.64 -23.60 1.92
C PHE A 1 20.65 -22.44 1.86
N HIS A 2 21.16 -22.12 0.65
CA HIS A 2 22.18 -21.08 0.43
C HIS A 2 21.76 -20.25 -0.79
N GLN A 3 20.77 -19.39 -0.59
CA GLN A 3 20.39 -18.37 -1.59
C GLN A 3 19.56 -17.26 -0.94
N GLN A 4 20.03 -16.74 0.20
CA GLN A 4 19.37 -15.62 0.90
C GLN A 4 20.36 -14.47 1.18
N GLU A 5 21.26 -14.19 0.23
CA GLU A 5 22.20 -13.06 0.34
C GLU A 5 21.74 -11.82 -0.45
N TRP A 6 20.59 -11.85 -1.13
CA TRP A 6 20.14 -10.72 -1.95
C TRP A 6 19.41 -9.62 -1.15
N LEU A 7 18.88 -9.93 0.04
CA LEU A 7 18.14 -8.98 0.89
C LEU A 7 18.56 -8.98 2.37
N GLY A 8 19.19 -10.06 2.84
CA GLY A 8 19.43 -10.29 4.28
C GLY A 8 20.45 -9.38 4.95
N ASN A 9 21.23 -8.60 4.19
CA ASN A 9 22.20 -7.64 4.73
C ASN A 9 21.71 -6.17 4.65
N VAL A 10 20.61 -5.89 3.96
CA VAL A 10 20.09 -4.52 3.78
C VAL A 10 18.95 -4.23 4.75
N PHE A 11 18.18 -5.26 5.14
CA PHE A 11 17.01 -5.13 5.99
C PHE A 11 17.14 -5.98 7.25
N ASP A 12 17.03 -5.35 8.42
CA ASP A 12 16.95 -6.01 9.72
C ASP A 12 15.49 -6.37 10.05
N LEU A 13 15.29 -7.22 11.06
CA LEU A 13 13.97 -7.59 11.57
C LEU A 13 13.14 -6.36 11.96
N LYS A 14 13.79 -5.29 12.43
CA LYS A 14 13.15 -4.02 12.76
C LYS A 14 12.49 -3.39 11.53
N ASP A 15 13.16 -3.39 10.39
CA ASP A 15 12.63 -2.82 9.15
C ASP A 15 11.39 -3.60 8.68
N ALA A 16 11.43 -4.93 8.80
CA ALA A 16 10.28 -5.77 8.48
C ALA A 16 9.06 -5.47 9.36
N ILE A 17 9.27 -5.24 10.67
CA ILE A 17 8.20 -4.86 11.60
C ILE A 17 7.64 -3.48 11.22
N VAL A 18 8.51 -2.52 10.91
CA VAL A 18 8.07 -1.17 10.53
C VAL A 18 7.29 -1.19 9.22
N PHE A 19 7.75 -1.92 8.20
CA PHE A 19 7.00 -2.08 6.96
C PHE A 19 5.65 -2.76 7.18
N GLY A 20 5.58 -3.77 8.06
CA GLY A 20 4.32 -4.40 8.45
C GLY A 20 3.34 -3.41 9.08
N ILE A 21 3.82 -2.54 9.96
CA ILE A 21 2.99 -1.50 10.60
C ILE A 21 2.54 -0.47 9.55
N ILE A 22 3.45 0.03 8.71
CA ILE A 22 3.13 1.02 7.68
C ILE A 22 2.07 0.47 6.72
N THR A 23 2.31 -0.70 6.14
CA THR A 23 1.39 -1.31 5.17
C THR A 23 0.07 -1.72 5.82
N GLY A 24 0.08 -2.24 7.05
CA GLY A 24 -1.15 -2.64 7.74
C GLY A 24 -2.05 -1.47 8.13
N VAL A 25 -1.47 -0.40 8.70
CA VAL A 25 -2.25 0.77 9.15
C VAL A 25 -2.65 1.64 7.97
N PHE A 26 -1.68 2.04 7.14
CA PHE A 26 -1.93 2.99 6.07
C PHE A 26 -2.57 2.34 4.84
N GLY A 27 -2.40 1.04 4.64
CA GLY A 27 -3.16 0.29 3.65
C GLY A 27 -4.66 0.33 3.95
N GLN A 28 -5.04 0.11 5.22
CA GLN A 28 -6.45 0.17 5.63
C GLN A 28 -7.02 1.59 5.56
N LEU A 29 -6.22 2.61 5.88
CA LEU A 29 -6.63 4.01 5.71
C LEU A 29 -6.88 4.37 4.24
N GLY A 30 -6.15 3.75 3.32
CA GLY A 30 -6.35 3.86 1.88
C GLY A 30 -7.72 3.38 1.42
N ASP A 31 -8.08 2.17 1.79
CA ASP A 31 -9.40 1.56 1.53
C ASP A 31 -10.55 2.42 2.08
N PHE A 32 -10.38 2.98 3.29
CA PHE A 32 -11.37 3.91 3.85
C PHE A 32 -11.47 5.22 3.09
N THR A 33 -10.33 5.77 2.65
CA THR A 33 -10.30 7.02 1.86
C THR A 33 -10.99 6.82 0.51
N GLU A 34 -10.74 5.70 -0.14
CA GLU A 34 -11.37 5.30 -1.40
C GLU A 34 -12.89 5.15 -1.22
N SER A 35 -13.32 4.46 -0.16
CA SER A 35 -14.73 4.33 0.20
C SER A 35 -15.43 5.68 0.46
N LEU A 36 -14.73 6.63 1.07
CA LEU A 36 -15.26 8.00 1.29
C LEU A 36 -15.35 8.79 -0.02
N LEU A 37 -14.33 8.70 -0.87
CA LEU A 37 -14.32 9.35 -2.19
C LEU A 37 -15.45 8.83 -3.08
N LYS A 38 -15.71 7.52 -3.08
CA LYS A 38 -16.86 6.92 -3.78
C LYS A 38 -18.19 7.51 -3.32
N ARG A 39 -18.36 7.69 -2.01
CA ARG A 39 -19.58 8.28 -1.42
C ARG A 39 -19.77 9.74 -1.81
N ASP A 40 -18.70 10.53 -1.77
CA ASP A 40 -18.74 11.95 -2.13
C ASP A 40 -19.01 12.15 -3.62
N ALA A 41 -18.42 11.32 -4.47
CA ALA A 41 -18.65 11.33 -5.90
C ALA A 41 -20.02 10.73 -6.31
N ASN A 42 -20.78 10.19 -5.35
CA ASN A 42 -22.06 9.50 -5.57
C ASN A 42 -21.97 8.33 -6.58
N VAL A 43 -20.79 7.70 -6.67
CA VAL A 43 -20.47 6.60 -7.59
C VAL A 43 -20.13 5.37 -6.77
N LYS A 44 -20.69 4.21 -7.13
CA LYS A 44 -20.49 2.97 -6.38
C LYS A 44 -19.19 2.26 -6.73
N ASP A 45 -18.75 2.40 -7.99
CA ASP A 45 -17.49 1.86 -8.49
C ASP A 45 -16.62 3.02 -9.00
N SER A 46 -15.34 3.01 -8.63
CA SER A 46 -14.36 4.06 -8.98
C SER A 46 -13.97 4.05 -10.48
N GLY A 47 -14.52 3.12 -11.27
CA GLY A 47 -14.45 3.09 -12.72
C GLY A 47 -14.66 1.69 -13.30
N GLY A 48 -15.12 1.61 -14.55
CA GLY A 48 -15.31 0.35 -15.30
C GLY A 48 -14.16 0.01 -16.26
N LEU A 49 -12.97 0.60 -16.07
CA LEU A 49 -11.86 0.50 -17.02
C LEU A 49 -11.37 -0.95 -17.22
N LEU A 50 -11.48 -1.76 -16.17
CA LEU A 50 -11.26 -3.21 -16.23
C LEU A 50 -12.63 -3.89 -16.27
N LEU A 51 -13.05 -4.33 -17.46
CA LEU A 51 -14.28 -5.08 -17.71
C LEU A 51 -14.41 -6.27 -16.74
N GLY A 52 -15.12 -6.06 -15.61
CA GLY A 52 -15.43 -7.08 -14.60
C GLY A 52 -14.50 -7.18 -13.37
N HIS A 53 -13.52 -6.30 -13.18
CA HIS A 53 -12.50 -6.45 -12.10
C HIS A 53 -12.56 -5.39 -10.97
N GLY A 54 -13.57 -4.53 -10.99
CA GLY A 54 -13.68 -3.35 -10.13
C GLY A 54 -12.93 -2.14 -10.71
N GLY A 55 -12.93 -1.04 -9.99
CA GLY A 55 -12.23 0.16 -10.42
C GLY A 55 -10.73 0.07 -10.14
N VAL A 56 -9.93 0.75 -10.98
CA VAL A 56 -8.48 0.83 -10.81
C VAL A 56 -8.13 1.42 -9.44
N LEU A 57 -8.94 2.37 -8.95
CA LEU A 57 -8.72 3.00 -7.65
C LEU A 57 -8.81 1.98 -6.50
N ASP A 58 -9.67 0.98 -6.58
CA ASP A 58 -9.85 -0.08 -5.57
C ASP A 58 -8.65 -1.03 -5.49
N ARG A 59 -7.71 -0.94 -6.45
CA ARG A 59 -6.46 -1.71 -6.44
C ARG A 59 -5.30 -0.92 -5.91
N PHE A 60 -5.41 0.41 -5.95
CA PHE A 60 -4.37 1.34 -5.52
C PHE A 60 -4.72 2.04 -4.20
N ASP A 61 -5.95 1.91 -3.71
CA ASP A 61 -6.46 2.47 -2.47
C ASP A 61 -5.48 2.34 -1.31
N SER A 62 -5.04 1.11 -1.02
CA SER A 62 -4.09 0.75 0.02
C SER A 62 -2.65 1.18 -0.30
N LEU A 63 -2.28 1.24 -1.58
CA LEU A 63 -0.94 1.63 -2.02
C LEU A 63 -0.72 3.14 -1.96
N ILE A 64 -1.77 3.94 -2.16
CA ILE A 64 -1.69 5.41 -2.22
C ILE A 64 -1.03 5.99 -0.97
N PHE A 65 -1.30 5.42 0.21
CA PHE A 65 -0.65 5.85 1.45
C PHE A 65 0.55 4.98 1.82
N ALA A 66 0.49 3.66 1.61
CA ALA A 66 1.56 2.75 2.01
C ALA A 66 2.86 2.98 1.21
N THR A 67 2.78 3.27 -0.09
CA THR A 67 3.94 3.47 -0.97
C THR A 67 4.78 4.70 -0.59
N PRO A 68 4.23 5.93 -0.50
CA PRO A 68 5.03 7.10 -0.13
C PRO A 68 5.62 6.97 1.28
N LEU A 69 4.91 6.38 2.24
CA LEU A 69 5.43 6.19 3.60
C LEU A 69 6.57 5.17 3.64
N THR A 70 6.45 4.08 2.89
CA THR A 70 7.52 3.09 2.74
C THR A 70 8.73 3.72 2.06
N TYR A 71 8.53 4.54 1.03
CA TYR A 71 9.61 5.27 0.35
C TYR A 71 10.33 6.25 1.30
N LEU A 72 9.59 7.01 2.11
CA LEU A 72 10.19 7.89 3.11
C LEU A 72 11.00 7.10 4.14
N TYR A 73 10.51 5.94 4.59
CA TYR A 73 11.28 5.08 5.49
C TYR A 73 12.60 4.63 4.85
N LEU A 74 12.55 4.16 3.61
CA LEU A 74 13.73 3.75 2.85
C LEU A 74 14.73 4.88 2.62
N GLN A 75 14.27 6.12 2.42
CA GLN A 75 15.14 7.26 2.10
C GLN A 75 15.80 7.89 3.34
N PHE A 76 15.15 7.82 4.50
CA PHE A 76 15.59 8.52 5.71
C PHE A 76 16.15 7.62 6.81
N ILE A 77 15.81 6.33 6.83
CA ILE A 77 16.20 5.41 7.91
C ILE A 77 17.19 4.34 7.45
N ILE A 78 17.06 3.86 6.21
CA ILE A 78 18.02 2.95 5.57
C ILE A 78 19.03 3.77 4.77
#